data_AF-A0ABD5GDE7-F1
#
_entry.id   AF-A0ABD5GDE7-F1
#
_cell.length_a   1.000
_cell.length_b   1.000
_cell.length_c   1.000
_cell.angle_alpha   90.00
_cell.angle_beta   90.00
_cell.angle_gamma   90.00
#
_symmetry.space_group_name_H-M   'P 1'
#
loop_
_entity.id
_entity.type
_entity.pdbx_description
1 polymer ?
#
loop_
_entity_poly.entity_id
_entity_poly.type
_entity_poly.pdbx_seq_one_letter_code
_entity_poly.pdbx_strand_id
1 'polypeptide(L)' 'MSQQHTYEEIANDYRLWVEYVDTDAAMTEEEFEALSTEEKVKLQVEAFGEEA' A
#
# COMPACT_ATOMS: atom_id res chain seq x y z
N MET A 1 6.33 -13.92 -15.20
CA MET A 1 6.35 -12.45 -15.07
C MET A 1 5.53 -12.14 -13.84
N SER A 2 6.16 -12.11 -12.66
CA SER A 2 5.45 -11.70 -11.44
C SER A 2 5.16 -10.20 -11.63
N GLN A 3 3.89 -9.84 -11.73
CA GLN A 3 3.51 -8.45 -11.92
C GLN A 3 3.92 -7.70 -10.66
N GLN A 4 5.02 -6.95 -10.73
CA GLN A 4 5.39 -6.02 -9.68
C GLN A 4 4.36 -4.90 -9.76
N HIS A 5 3.43 -4.88 -8.81
CA HIS A 5 2.50 -3.78 -8.63
C HIS A 5 3.28 -2.58 -8.10
N THR A 6 3.05 -1.42 -8.69
CA THR A 6 3.65 -0.18 -8.20
C THR A 6 3.03 0.21 -6.86
N TYR A 7 3.74 0.99 -6.05
CA TYR A 7 3.20 1.52 -4.78
C TYR A 7 1.94 2.34 -5.01
N GLU A 8 1.81 3.01 -6.16
CA GLU A 8 0.59 3.74 -6.53
C GLU A 8 -0.59 2.80 -6.79
N GLU A 9 -0.37 1.67 -7.46
CA GLU A 9 -1.39 0.62 -7.63
C GLU A 9 -1.80 0.03 -6.27
N ILE A 10 -0.83 -0.28 -5.41
CA ILE A 10 -1.09 -0.82 -4.08
C ILE A 10 -1.82 0.20 -3.19
N ALA A 11 -1.47 1.49 -3.30
CA ALA A 11 -2.12 2.57 -2.56
C ALA A 11 -3.54 2.90 -3.06
N ASN A 12 -3.91 2.47 -4.27
CA ASN A 12 -5.27 2.61 -4.81
C ASN A 12 -6.13 1.35 -4.62
N ASP A 13 -5.54 0.19 -4.31
CA ASP A 13 -6.27 -1.06 -4.12
C ASP A 13 -6.06 -1.62 -2.72
N TYR A 14 -7.10 -1.55 -1.88
CA TYR A 14 -7.04 -2.04 -0.50
C TYR A 14 -6.68 -3.54 -0.41
N ARG A 15 -7.04 -4.35 -1.41
CA ARG A 15 -6.69 -5.78 -1.39
C ARG A 15 -5.20 -5.98 -1.59
N LEU A 16 -4.60 -5.21 -2.50
CA LEU A 16 -3.14 -5.20 -2.68
C LEU A 16 -2.46 -4.64 -1.42
N TRP A 17 -3.01 -3.59 -0.82
CA TRP A 17 -2.49 -3.06 0.44
C TRP A 17 -2.43 -4.14 1.53
N VAL A 18 -3.51 -4.87 1.77
CA VAL A 18 -3.53 -5.96 2.76
C VAL A 18 -2.64 -7.14 2.34
N GLU A 19 -2.47 -7.41 1.04
CA GLU A 19 -1.63 -8.51 0.55
C GLU A 19 -0.12 -8.23 0.66
N TYR A 20 0.30 -6.98 0.44
CA TYR A 20 1.73 -6.62 0.34
C TYR A 20 2.23 -5.75 1.49
N VAL A 21 1.39 -4.86 2.02
CA VAL A 21 1.76 -3.84 3.01
C VAL A 21 1.29 -4.23 4.41
N ASP A 22 0.01 -4.59 4.51
CA ASP A 22 -0.71 -4.80 5.78
C ASP A 22 -1.19 -6.24 5.91
N THR A 23 -0.28 -7.20 5.85
CA THR A 23 -0.59 -8.65 5.91
C THR A 23 -1.24 -9.10 7.22
N ASP A 24 -1.11 -8.29 8.28
CA ASP A 24 -1.76 -8.53 9.58
C ASP A 24 -3.19 -7.97 9.62
N ALA A 25 -3.62 -7.25 8.56
CA ALA A 25 -4.87 -6.50 8.53
C ALA A 25 -5.01 -5.55 9.74
N ALA A 26 -3.92 -4.86 10.11
CA ALA A 26 -3.90 -3.90 11.21
C ALA A 26 -4.61 -2.59 10.84
N MET A 27 -4.72 -2.27 9.55
CA MET A 27 -5.42 -1.12 9.00
C MET A 27 -6.75 -1.54 8.36
N THR A 28 -7.84 -0.89 8.76
CA THR A 28 -9.17 -1.13 8.17
C THR A 28 -9.31 -0.42 6.83
N GLU A 29 -10.26 -0.86 6.00
CA GLU A 29 -10.58 -0.21 4.72
C GLU A 29 -10.94 1.27 4.91
N GLU A 30 -11.64 1.61 5.99
CA GLU A 30 -12.00 3.00 6.33
C GLU A 30 -10.76 3.87 6.61
N GLU A 31 -9.79 3.36 7.37
CA GLU A 31 -8.53 4.07 7.65
C GLU A 31 -7.68 4.17 6.38
N PHE A 32 -7.70 3.14 5.55
CA PHE A 32 -7.08 3.18 4.23
C PHE A 32 -7.74 4.26 3.36
N GLU A 33 -9.06 4.29 3.19
CA GLU A 33 -9.74 5.30 2.39
C GLU A 33 -9.63 6.72 2.96
N ALA A 34 -9.43 6.86 4.27
CA ALA A 34 -9.17 8.15 4.91
C ALA A 34 -7.80 8.74 4.53
N LEU A 35 -6.82 7.89 4.19
CA LEU A 35 -5.49 8.30 3.75
C LEU A 35 -5.47 8.56 2.24
N SER A 36 -4.81 9.65 1.85
CA SER A 36 -4.53 9.93 0.44
C SER A 36 -3.56 8.90 -0.15
N THR A 37 -3.64 8.66 -1.45
CA THR A 37 -2.71 7.79 -2.18
C THR A 37 -1.26 8.18 -1.93
N GLU A 38 -0.92 9.48 -1.91
CA GLU A 38 0.43 9.96 -1.63
C GLU A 38 0.94 9.58 -0.22
N GLU A 39 0.08 9.64 0.79
CA GLU A 39 0.43 9.26 2.17
C GLU A 39 0.67 7.75 2.26
N LYS A 40 -0.18 6.96 1.60
CA LYS A 40 -0.01 5.50 1.49
C LYS A 40 1.25 5.10 0.76
N VAL A 41 1.57 5.75 -0.35
CA VAL A 41 2.84 5.52 -1.07
C VAL A 41 4.02 5.87 -0.17
N LYS A 42 3.94 6.98 0.57
CA LYS A 42 4.98 7.36 1.51
C LYS A 42 5.17 6.33 2.62
N LEU A 43 4.09 5.80 3.20
CA LEU A 43 4.15 4.71 4.17
C LEU A 43 4.82 3.45 3.60
N GLN A 44 4.55 3.11 2.34
CA GLN A 44 5.21 2.00 1.65
C GLN A 44 6.70 2.27 1.47
N VAL A 45 7.09 3.48 1.05
CA VAL A 45 8.50 3.87 0.91
C VAL A 45 9.22 3.89 2.26
N GLU A 46 8.57 4.35 3.32
CA GLU A 46 9.13 4.36 4.68
C GLU A 46 9.29 2.94 5.26
N ALA A 47 8.39 2.02 4.92
CA ALA A 47 8.41 0.63 5.41
C ALA A 47 9.34 -0.29 4.58
N PHE A 48 9.31 -0.18 3.25
CA PHE A 48 9.98 -1.09 2.33
C PHE A 48 11.15 -0.46 1.56
N GLY A 49 11.28 0.86 1.58
CA GLY A 49 12.26 1.62 0.79
C GLY A 49 11.69 2.13 -0.54
N GLU A 50 12.44 3.01 -1.22
CA GLU A 50 12.06 3.55 -2.54
C GLU A 50 11.93 2.42 -3.58
N GLU A 51 10.90 2.50 -4.42
CA GLU A 51 10.69 1.63 -5.57
C GLU A 51 11.88 1.79 -6.54
N ALA A 52 12.46 0.67 -7.01
CA ALA A 52 13.72 0.62 -7.77
C ALA A 52 13.54 0.52 -9.29
#